data_AF-A0A6A6STP8-F1
#
_entry.id   AF-A0A6A6STP8-F1
#
_cell.length_a   1.000
_cell.length_b   1.000
_cell.length_c   1.000
_cell.angle_alpha   90.00
_cell.angle_beta   90.00
_cell.angle_gamma   90.00
#
_symmetry.space_group_name_H-M   'P 1'
#
loop_
_entity.id
_entity.type
_entity.pdbx_description
1 polymer ?
#
loop_
_entity_poly.entity_id
_entity_poly.type
_entity_poly.pdbx_seq_one_letter_code
_entity_poly.pdbx_strand_id
1 'polypeptide(L)'
;MLRDKLRPWSGQDKLIVAHHYFWRYGMTLQRTLPGLIWSILYQIFSQCPDFIERALGQTQPSHTIGTQTFSDRILQAALRNTLAAAAESDIRLFILIDGLDEFDDRDATSMHPPMRRSDERDLIDFLHVFDDLPHVKLCISSRPENIFKDSFGQRQGRSFYMHELTRDDIRVFVQQTLEEDSTFKRLALEDLGYKALVNELIDVANGVFLWVHLASRSLLQGITDADRISDLQRTLRSLPLELDGMYRYILGTIDLKYQRSAAIMLLAMSRISPEQPSELPVFFYGDDQEYTDIMSKHKFTLQDLARVNQSMSRRVNAHCRGLLEVRSDPVEGMPTRVPAPLLGITSTRVQVSHRTVKEYLMMTE
;
A
#
# COMPACT_ATOMS: atom_id res chain seq x y z
N MET A 1 17.36 8.42 9.68
CA MET A 1 17.76 8.52 8.25
C MET A 1 17.20 9.78 7.56
N LEU A 2 15.88 9.97 7.39
CA LEU A 2 15.34 11.17 6.71
C LEU A 2 15.69 12.48 7.42
N ARG A 3 15.43 12.58 8.73
CA ARG A 3 15.77 13.77 9.53
C ARG A 3 17.25 14.13 9.42
N ASP A 4 18.13 13.13 9.42
CA ASP A 4 19.58 13.32 9.30
C ASP A 4 19.98 13.89 7.93
N LYS A 5 19.30 13.46 6.86
CA LYS A 5 19.50 14.01 5.50
C LYS A 5 18.95 15.43 5.36
N LEU A 6 17.97 15.81 6.17
CA LEU A 6 17.41 17.16 6.19
C LEU A 6 18.18 18.13 7.11
N ARG A 7 19.02 17.63 8.02
CA ARG A 7 19.82 18.46 8.94
C ARG A 7 20.68 19.53 8.25
N PRO A 8 21.39 19.28 7.14
CA PRO A 8 22.16 20.31 6.46
C PRO A 8 21.31 21.50 6.00
N TRP A 9 20.03 21.27 5.71
CA TRP A 9 19.09 22.33 5.34
C TRP A 9 18.46 22.99 6.56
N SER A 10 18.06 22.20 7.57
CA SER A 10 17.40 22.78 8.75
C SER A 10 18.35 23.55 9.66
N GLY A 11 19.65 23.23 9.64
CA GLY A 11 20.63 23.87 10.53
C GLY A 11 20.24 23.70 12.00
N GLN A 12 20.16 24.82 12.71
CA GLN A 12 19.74 24.87 14.11
C GLN A 12 18.21 25.00 14.27
N ASP A 13 17.50 25.34 13.20
CA ASP A 13 16.05 25.50 13.19
C ASP A 13 15.37 24.17 13.54
N LYS A 14 14.23 24.25 14.25
CA LYS A 14 13.40 23.09 14.58
C LYS A 14 12.78 22.52 13.31
N LEU A 15 13.22 21.32 12.92
CA LEU A 15 12.65 20.58 11.79
C LEU A 15 11.35 19.88 12.18
N ILE A 16 10.26 20.24 11.49
CA ILE A 16 8.97 19.54 11.56
C ILE A 16 8.78 18.79 10.25
N VAL A 17 8.44 17.51 10.36
CA VAL A 17 8.09 16.66 9.23
C VAL A 17 6.60 16.37 9.31
N ALA A 18 5.86 16.71 8.25
CA ALA A 18 4.46 16.35 8.07
C ALA A 18 4.31 15.47 6.84
N HIS A 19 3.31 14.59 6.84
CA HIS A 19 3.06 13.70 5.70
C HIS A 19 1.58 13.46 5.47
N HIS A 20 1.19 13.29 4.21
CA HIS A 20 -0.13 12.87 3.80
C HIS A 20 0.00 11.84 2.68
N TYR A 21 -0.87 10.84 2.69
CA TYR A 21 -0.97 9.86 1.62
C TYR A 21 -2.40 9.89 1.09
N PHE A 22 -2.53 10.23 -0.19
CA PHE A 22 -3.81 10.17 -0.86
C PHE A 22 -4.17 8.71 -1.15
N TRP A 23 -5.39 8.33 -0.78
CA TRP A 23 -5.91 7.01 -1.06
C TRP A 23 -7.32 7.08 -1.59
N ARG A 24 -7.48 6.83 -2.89
CA ARG A 24 -8.78 6.99 -3.58
C ARG A 24 -9.87 6.07 -3.00
N TYR A 25 -9.48 4.89 -2.55
CA TYR A 25 -10.38 3.89 -1.95
C TYR A 25 -10.45 3.99 -0.42
N GLY A 26 -9.80 5.01 0.15
CA GLY A 26 -9.79 5.28 1.58
C GLY A 26 -11.00 6.05 2.07
N MET A 27 -10.91 6.49 3.32
CA MET A 27 -11.90 7.41 3.90
C MET A 27 -11.87 8.74 3.14
N THR A 28 -12.96 9.51 3.20
CA THR A 28 -13.05 10.82 2.53
C THR A 28 -11.84 11.72 2.86
N LEU A 29 -11.45 11.83 4.14
CA LEU A 29 -10.27 12.62 4.55
C LEU A 29 -8.92 12.09 4.02
N GLN A 30 -8.86 10.90 3.43
CA GLN A 30 -7.65 10.39 2.78
C GLN A 30 -7.61 10.69 1.29
N ARG A 31 -8.68 11.21 0.68
CA ARG A 31 -8.71 11.51 -0.77
C ARG A 31 -9.01 12.97 -1.10
N THR A 32 -9.47 13.76 -0.14
CA THR A 32 -9.91 15.15 -0.34
C THR A 32 -8.89 16.20 0.09
N LEU A 33 -9.05 17.43 -0.40
CA LEU A 33 -8.18 18.56 -0.05
C LEU A 33 -8.28 18.94 1.44
N PRO A 34 -9.47 18.98 2.07
CA PRO A 34 -9.57 19.17 3.51
C PRO A 34 -8.80 18.10 4.29
N GLY A 35 -8.82 16.86 3.83
CA GLY A 35 -8.04 15.76 4.38
C GLY A 35 -6.54 16.04 4.45
N LEU A 36 -5.97 16.48 3.33
CA LEU A 36 -4.57 16.91 3.23
C LEU A 36 -4.25 18.02 4.24
N ILE A 37 -5.05 19.09 4.25
CA ILE A 37 -4.76 20.25 5.10
C ILE A 37 -4.88 19.88 6.58
N TRP A 38 -5.94 19.15 6.96
CA TRP A 38 -6.12 18.67 8.34
C TRP A 38 -4.94 17.83 8.81
N SER A 39 -4.50 16.89 7.97
CA SER A 39 -3.36 16.02 8.29
C SER A 39 -2.08 16.82 8.55
N ILE A 40 -1.80 17.82 7.71
CA ILE A 40 -0.63 18.69 7.87
C ILE A 40 -0.74 19.55 9.13
N LEU A 41 -1.85 20.25 9.32
CA LEU A 41 -2.07 21.13 10.46
C LEU A 41 -2.00 20.36 11.78
N TYR A 42 -2.67 19.22 11.87
CA TYR A 42 -2.64 18.36 13.05
C TYR A 42 -1.22 17.96 13.44
N GLN A 43 -0.39 17.54 12.48
CA GLN A 43 1.01 17.14 12.73
C GLN A 43 1.89 18.32 13.15
N ILE A 44 1.66 19.52 12.60
CA ILE A 44 2.38 20.73 12.99
C ILE A 44 1.96 21.16 14.41
N PHE A 45 0.67 21.29 14.67
CA PHE A 45 0.14 21.75 15.96
C PHE A 45 0.45 20.79 17.11
N SER A 46 0.48 19.48 16.84
CA SER A 46 0.91 18.49 17.84
C SER A 46 2.37 18.70 18.29
N GLN A 47 3.20 19.33 17.46
CA GLN A 47 4.60 19.62 17.76
C GLN A 47 4.84 21.08 18.18
N CYS A 48 3.97 22.01 17.78
CA CYS A 48 4.01 23.44 18.13
C CYS A 48 2.60 23.93 18.48
N PRO A 49 2.10 23.67 19.70
CA PRO A 49 0.73 24.06 20.08
C PRO A 49 0.47 25.56 19.99
N ASP A 50 1.49 26.40 20.21
CA ASP A 50 1.40 27.86 20.11
C ASP A 50 0.98 28.35 18.71
N PHE A 51 1.12 27.50 17.69
CA PHE A 51 0.71 27.83 16.32
C PHE A 51 -0.81 27.76 16.14
N ILE A 52 -1.54 27.08 17.02
CA ILE A 52 -3.00 26.99 16.96
C ILE A 52 -3.63 28.38 17.05
N GLU A 53 -3.18 29.19 18.02
CA GLU A 53 -3.70 30.55 18.21
C GLU A 53 -3.34 31.45 17.02
N ARG A 54 -2.13 31.34 16.47
CA ARG A 54 -1.74 32.12 15.28
C ARG A 54 -2.52 31.68 14.03
N ALA A 55 -2.81 30.39 13.89
CA ALA A 55 -3.50 29.85 12.74
C ALA A 55 -5.00 30.15 12.76
N LEU A 56 -5.63 30.03 13.93
CA LEU A 56 -7.09 30.04 14.10
C LEU A 56 -7.61 31.23 14.93
N GLY A 57 -6.76 32.05 15.54
CA GLY A 57 -7.17 33.08 16.52
C GLY A 57 -8.08 34.19 15.97
N GLN A 58 -8.08 34.42 14.64
CA GLN A 58 -9.01 35.33 13.98
C GLN A 58 -10.22 34.64 13.35
N THR A 59 -10.27 33.31 13.38
CA THR A 59 -11.38 32.55 12.82
C THR A 59 -12.45 32.43 13.89
N GLN A 60 -13.61 33.07 13.68
CA GLN A 60 -14.81 32.80 14.48
C GLN A 60 -15.42 31.51 13.92
N PRO A 61 -15.25 30.34 14.57
CA PRO A 61 -15.98 29.15 14.15
C PRO A 61 -17.47 29.45 14.27
N SER A 62 -18.25 29.16 13.23
CA SER A 62 -19.71 29.20 13.32
C SER A 62 -20.12 28.27 14.46
N HIS A 63 -20.54 28.84 15.58
CA HIS A 63 -20.95 28.09 16.76
C HIS A 63 -22.31 27.43 16.51
N THR A 64 -22.32 26.32 15.79
CA THR A 64 -23.44 25.39 15.79
C THR A 64 -23.15 24.33 16.85
N ILE A 65 -23.99 24.28 17.88
CA ILE A 65 -23.87 23.35 19.00
C ILE A 65 -23.76 21.92 18.45
N GLY A 66 -22.61 21.26 18.68
CA GLY A 66 -22.42 19.82 18.45
C GLY A 66 -21.48 19.43 17.30
N THR A 67 -21.18 20.29 16.32
CA THR A 67 -20.18 20.02 15.29
C THR A 67 -19.55 21.32 14.80
N GLN A 68 -18.27 21.55 15.14
CA GLN A 68 -17.48 22.60 14.49
C GLN A 68 -17.12 22.11 13.09
N THR A 69 -17.85 22.57 12.07
CA THR A 69 -17.45 22.36 10.67
C THR A 69 -16.53 23.50 10.26
N PHE A 70 -15.26 23.18 10.04
CA PHE A 70 -14.33 24.12 9.42
C PHE A 70 -14.62 24.16 7.92
N SER A 71 -15.03 25.32 7.41
CA SER A 71 -15.16 25.48 5.96
C SER A 71 -13.79 25.41 5.29
N ASP A 72 -13.75 25.00 4.02
CA ASP A 72 -12.49 24.92 3.25
C ASP A 72 -11.72 26.23 3.25
N ARG A 73 -12.43 27.37 3.24
CA ARG A 73 -11.83 28.71 3.33
C ARG A 73 -11.09 28.91 4.64
N ILE A 74 -11.70 28.52 5.77
CA ILE A 74 -11.08 28.64 7.09
C ILE A 74 -9.85 27.72 7.16
N LEU A 75 -9.95 26.52 6.62
CA LEU A 75 -8.89 25.52 6.66
C LEU A 75 -7.68 25.94 5.81
N GLN A 76 -7.90 26.46 4.60
CA GLN A 76 -6.84 27.04 3.77
C GLN A 76 -6.22 28.28 4.41
N ALA A 77 -7.02 29.14 5.05
CA ALA A 77 -6.51 30.30 5.79
C ALA A 77 -5.64 29.86 6.97
N ALA A 78 -6.07 28.86 7.73
CA ALA A 78 -5.32 28.30 8.85
C ALA A 78 -3.95 27.75 8.40
N LEU A 79 -3.90 27.06 7.25
CA LEU A 79 -2.64 26.61 6.67
C LEU A 79 -1.73 27.78 6.29
N ARG A 80 -2.24 28.78 5.57
CA ARG A 80 -1.46 29.98 5.19
C ARG A 80 -0.89 30.69 6.42
N ASN A 81 -1.71 30.90 7.45
CA ASN A 81 -1.29 31.50 8.71
C ASN A 81 -0.22 30.65 9.43
N THR A 82 -0.35 29.33 9.39
CA THR A 82 0.64 28.38 9.94
C THR A 82 1.98 28.47 9.20
N LEU A 83 1.95 28.56 7.87
CA LEU A 83 3.15 28.72 7.05
C LEU A 83 3.84 30.06 7.32
N ALA A 84 3.07 31.14 7.49
CA ALA A 84 3.61 32.46 7.86
C ALA A 84 4.23 32.43 9.27
N ALA A 85 3.53 31.86 10.25
CA ALA A 85 4.06 31.71 11.61
C ALA A 85 5.35 30.89 11.66
N ALA A 86 5.46 29.87 10.81
CA ALA A 86 6.68 29.08 10.66
C ALA A 86 7.84 29.89 10.08
N ALA A 87 7.58 30.86 9.20
CA ALA A 87 8.61 31.73 8.63
C ALA A 87 9.19 32.72 9.66
N GLU A 88 8.33 33.17 10.59
CA GLU A 88 8.68 34.08 11.69
C GLU A 88 9.31 33.37 12.89
N SER A 89 9.33 32.04 12.87
CA SER A 89 9.88 31.19 13.93
C SER A 89 11.10 30.45 13.39
N ASP A 90 12.03 30.03 14.24
CA ASP A 90 13.17 29.18 13.84
C ASP A 90 12.71 27.74 13.52
N ILE A 91 11.81 27.58 12.55
CA ILE A 91 11.16 26.33 12.16
C ILE A 91 11.32 26.09 10.66
N ARG A 92 11.63 24.83 10.33
CA ARG A 92 11.69 24.34 8.95
C ARG A 92 10.68 23.23 8.76
N LEU A 93 9.86 23.33 7.72
CA LEU A 93 8.78 22.38 7.42
C LEU A 93 9.15 21.51 6.23
N PHE A 94 9.27 20.21 6.45
CA PHE A 94 9.34 19.23 5.35
C PHE A 94 7.99 18.52 5.23
N ILE A 95 7.33 18.64 4.09
CA ILE A 95 6.00 18.09 3.84
C ILE A 95 6.12 17.03 2.75
N LEU A 96 5.68 15.81 3.05
CA LEU A 96 5.60 14.70 2.10
C LEU A 96 4.14 14.49 1.69
N ILE A 97 3.84 14.49 0.40
CA ILE A 97 2.50 14.17 -0.13
C ILE A 97 2.63 13.03 -1.14
N ASP A 98 2.11 11.86 -0.79
CA ASP A 98 2.22 10.67 -1.62
C ASP A 98 0.90 10.42 -2.39
N GLY A 99 1.01 10.11 -3.68
CA GLY A 99 -0.10 9.68 -4.53
C GLY A 99 -1.02 10.80 -5.04
N LEU A 100 -0.49 11.91 -5.58
CA LEU A 100 -1.34 13.01 -6.09
C LEU A 100 -2.38 12.56 -7.13
N ASP A 101 -2.09 11.53 -7.92
CA ASP A 101 -3.04 10.94 -8.87
C ASP A 101 -4.22 10.23 -8.18
N GLU A 102 -4.11 9.91 -6.90
CA GLU A 102 -5.19 9.31 -6.09
C GLU A 102 -6.15 10.36 -5.50
N PHE A 103 -5.88 11.66 -5.69
CA PHE A 103 -6.74 12.75 -5.26
C PHE A 103 -8.15 12.64 -5.85
N ASP A 104 -9.14 12.91 -5.01
CA ASP A 104 -10.54 12.83 -5.36
C ASP A 104 -11.38 13.62 -4.35
N ASP A 105 -11.71 14.87 -4.69
CA ASP A 105 -12.54 15.75 -3.85
C ASP A 105 -14.06 15.61 -4.10
N ARG A 106 -14.47 14.51 -4.73
CA ARG A 106 -15.88 14.30 -5.06
C ARG A 106 -16.67 13.93 -3.80
N ASP A 107 -17.72 14.71 -3.55
CA ASP A 107 -18.74 14.36 -2.57
C ASP A 107 -19.46 13.08 -3.05
N ALA A 108 -19.66 12.11 -2.16
CA ALA A 108 -20.22 10.79 -2.51
C ALA A 108 -21.65 10.87 -3.10
N THR A 109 -22.27 12.05 -3.03
CA THR A 109 -23.63 12.39 -3.46
C THR A 109 -23.69 13.14 -4.78
N SER A 110 -22.57 13.56 -5.37
CA SER A 110 -22.58 14.34 -6.62
C SER A 110 -22.95 13.46 -7.81
N MET A 111 -24.11 13.73 -8.42
CA MET A 111 -24.62 13.06 -9.63
C MET A 111 -23.93 13.49 -10.94
N HIS A 112 -22.93 14.37 -10.89
CA HIS A 112 -22.25 14.84 -12.11
C HIS A 112 -21.25 13.79 -12.63
N PRO A 113 -21.21 13.56 -13.94
CA PRO A 113 -20.24 12.64 -14.54
C PRO A 113 -18.80 13.13 -14.27
N PRO A 114 -17.86 12.20 -14.06
CA PRO A 114 -16.53 12.53 -13.55
C PRO A 114 -15.74 13.38 -14.53
N MET A 115 -15.33 14.58 -14.11
CA MET A 115 -14.40 15.41 -14.88
C MET A 115 -13.05 15.49 -14.17
N ARG A 116 -12.39 14.34 -13.97
CA ARG A 116 -11.15 14.16 -13.19
C ARG A 116 -10.07 15.25 -13.35
N ARG A 117 -9.94 15.80 -14.56
CA ARG A 117 -8.96 16.84 -14.86
C ARG A 117 -9.21 18.17 -14.15
N SER A 118 -10.43 18.48 -13.70
CA SER A 118 -10.68 19.68 -12.89
C SER A 118 -10.07 19.54 -11.51
N ASP A 119 -10.31 18.39 -10.86
CA ASP A 119 -9.92 18.15 -9.47
C ASP A 119 -8.39 18.16 -9.33
N GLU A 120 -7.67 17.52 -10.26
CA GLU A 120 -6.20 17.52 -10.28
C GLU A 120 -5.62 18.94 -10.50
N ARG A 121 -6.29 19.78 -11.31
CA ARG A 121 -5.86 21.18 -11.50
C ARG A 121 -6.07 22.00 -10.24
N ASP A 122 -7.22 21.84 -9.58
CA ASP A 122 -7.51 22.53 -8.33
C ASP A 122 -6.50 22.15 -7.24
N LEU A 123 -6.09 20.87 -7.18
CA LEU A 123 -5.01 20.42 -6.31
C LEU A 123 -3.66 21.06 -6.66
N ILE A 124 -3.28 21.07 -7.94
CA ILE A 124 -2.03 21.71 -8.40
C ILE A 124 -2.04 23.20 -8.05
N ASP A 125 -3.12 23.90 -8.35
CA ASP A 125 -3.31 25.33 -8.06
C ASP A 125 -3.19 25.60 -6.55
N PHE A 126 -3.75 24.72 -5.72
CA PHE A 126 -3.58 24.79 -4.28
C PHE A 126 -2.13 24.58 -3.83
N LEU A 127 -1.42 23.59 -4.37
CA LEU A 127 -0.05 23.25 -3.96
C LEU A 127 0.94 24.40 -4.20
N HIS A 128 0.64 25.34 -5.11
CA HIS A 128 1.41 26.57 -5.28
C HIS A 128 1.45 27.46 -4.02
N VAL A 129 0.59 27.21 -3.00
CA VAL A 129 0.71 27.88 -1.69
C VAL A 129 2.06 27.62 -0.99
N PHE A 130 2.76 26.55 -1.36
CA PHE A 130 4.07 26.19 -0.81
C PHE A 130 5.25 26.72 -1.63
N ASP A 131 4.99 27.33 -2.78
CA ASP A 131 6.07 27.78 -3.67
C ASP A 131 6.86 28.94 -3.08
N ASP A 132 8.16 28.95 -3.39
CA ASP A 132 9.12 29.99 -3.04
C ASP A 132 9.23 30.30 -1.53
N LEU A 133 8.76 29.39 -0.68
CA LEU A 133 8.93 29.46 0.77
C LEU A 133 10.28 28.81 1.19
N PRO A 134 11.31 29.58 1.59
CA PRO A 134 12.65 29.04 1.86
C PRO A 134 12.69 28.12 3.09
N HIS A 135 11.73 28.26 4.00
CA HIS A 135 11.57 27.44 5.20
C HIS A 135 10.74 26.18 4.97
N VAL A 136 10.19 25.98 3.77
CA VAL A 136 9.39 24.81 3.41
C VAL A 136 10.08 24.01 2.32
N LYS A 137 10.04 22.68 2.46
CA LYS A 137 10.35 21.74 1.39
C LYS A 137 9.17 20.82 1.18
N LEU A 138 8.63 20.83 -0.03
CA LEU A 138 7.58 19.92 -0.45
C LEU A 138 8.18 18.78 -1.26
N CYS A 139 7.86 17.55 -0.88
CA CYS A 139 8.18 16.34 -1.62
C CYS A 139 6.86 15.68 -2.00
N ILE A 140 6.60 15.57 -3.30
CA ILE A 140 5.36 15.01 -3.83
C ILE A 140 5.65 13.79 -4.70
N SER A 141 4.73 12.84 -4.74
CA SER A 141 4.78 11.69 -5.65
C SER A 141 3.46 11.57 -6.42
N SER A 142 3.52 11.00 -7.63
CA SER A 142 2.35 10.65 -8.42
C SER A 142 2.72 9.58 -9.45
N ARG A 143 1.71 8.98 -10.09
CA ARG A 143 1.90 8.35 -11.40
C ARG A 143 2.46 9.36 -12.42
N PRO A 144 3.17 8.90 -13.46
CA PRO A 144 3.84 9.76 -14.44
C PRO A 144 2.85 10.35 -15.48
N GLU A 145 1.70 10.83 -15.01
CA GLU A 145 0.66 11.48 -15.82
C GLU A 145 1.12 12.85 -16.31
N ASN A 146 0.65 13.24 -17.49
CA ASN A 146 1.13 14.45 -18.16
C ASN A 146 0.87 15.71 -17.33
N ILE A 147 -0.27 15.80 -16.64
CA ILE A 147 -0.62 16.99 -15.86
C ILE A 147 0.41 17.30 -14.75
N PHE A 148 0.87 16.28 -14.02
CA PHE A 148 1.88 16.45 -12.98
C PHE A 148 3.28 16.67 -13.55
N LYS A 149 3.60 16.01 -14.68
CA LYS A 149 4.86 16.25 -15.40
C LYS A 149 4.95 17.68 -15.93
N ASP A 150 3.87 18.19 -16.50
CA ASP A 150 3.79 19.53 -17.07
C ASP A 150 3.92 20.58 -15.97
N SER A 151 3.29 20.38 -14.80
CA SER A 151 3.33 21.32 -13.68
C SER A 151 4.61 21.25 -12.84
N PHE A 152 5.13 20.06 -12.54
CA PHE A 152 6.23 19.88 -11.59
C PHE A 152 7.54 19.36 -12.22
N GLY A 153 7.47 18.71 -13.38
CA GLY A 153 8.61 18.05 -14.03
C GLY A 153 9.55 18.96 -14.83
N GLN A 154 9.19 20.24 -15.03
CA GLN A 154 9.99 21.19 -15.82
C GLN A 154 11.30 21.62 -15.13
N ARG A 155 11.38 21.46 -13.81
CA ARG A 155 12.54 21.86 -13.01
C ARG A 155 13.57 20.72 -12.99
N GLN A 156 14.60 20.81 -13.84
CA GLN A 156 15.68 19.82 -13.91
C GLN A 156 16.27 19.51 -12.53
N GLY A 157 16.50 18.22 -12.25
CA GLY A 157 17.09 17.74 -11.00
C GLY A 157 16.17 17.76 -9.77
N ARG A 158 14.87 18.09 -9.93
CA ARG A 158 13.87 18.08 -8.84
C ARG A 158 12.82 16.96 -8.96
N SER A 159 12.96 16.09 -9.95
CA SER A 159 12.09 14.93 -10.16
C SER A 159 12.94 13.68 -10.29
N PHE A 160 12.47 12.58 -9.71
CA PHE A 160 13.10 11.27 -9.78
C PHE A 160 12.06 10.25 -10.25
N TYR A 161 12.42 9.44 -11.23
CA TYR A 161 11.56 8.36 -11.71
C TYR A 161 11.93 7.07 -10.97
N MET A 162 11.09 6.66 -10.03
CA MET A 162 11.38 5.51 -9.16
C MET A 162 11.68 4.23 -9.95
N HIS A 163 10.98 3.97 -11.06
CA HIS A 163 11.20 2.78 -11.88
C HIS A 163 12.61 2.71 -12.50
N GLU A 164 13.29 3.84 -12.66
CA GLU A 164 14.68 3.89 -13.14
C GLU A 164 15.68 3.61 -12.01
N LEU A 165 15.26 3.80 -10.75
CA LEU A 165 16.11 3.71 -9.57
C LEU A 165 16.00 2.37 -8.84
N THR A 166 14.93 1.60 -9.07
CA THR A 166 14.69 0.32 -8.35
C THR A 166 15.40 -0.89 -8.96
N ARG A 167 16.10 -0.73 -10.09
CA ARG A 167 16.70 -1.84 -10.84
C ARG A 167 17.69 -2.67 -10.00
N ASP A 168 18.57 -2.01 -9.26
CA ASP A 168 19.57 -2.70 -8.44
C ASP A 168 18.92 -3.39 -7.21
N ASP A 169 17.93 -2.75 -6.60
CA ASP A 169 17.19 -3.35 -5.49
C ASP A 169 16.38 -4.58 -5.96
N ILE A 170 15.78 -4.51 -7.15
CA ILE A 170 15.10 -5.64 -7.80
C ILE A 170 16.09 -6.78 -8.06
N ARG A 171 17.32 -6.47 -8.52
CA ARG A 171 18.35 -7.49 -8.72
C ARG A 171 18.66 -8.22 -7.41
N VAL A 172 18.88 -7.47 -6.32
CA VAL A 172 19.14 -8.05 -4.99
C VAL A 172 17.98 -8.91 -4.54
N PHE A 173 16.74 -8.43 -4.70
CA PHE A 173 15.53 -9.18 -4.35
C PHE A 173 15.41 -10.50 -5.12
N VAL A 174 15.60 -10.47 -6.44
CA VAL A 174 15.52 -11.67 -7.30
C VAL A 174 16.59 -12.67 -6.93
N GLN A 175 17.83 -12.20 -6.73
CA GLN A 175 18.94 -13.05 -6.31
C GLN A 175 18.63 -13.71 -4.97
N GLN A 176 18.21 -12.96 -3.95
CA GLN A 176 17.85 -13.55 -2.66
C GLN A 176 16.69 -14.54 -2.78
N THR A 177 15.63 -14.18 -3.49
CA THR A 177 14.42 -15.01 -3.62
C THR A 177 14.69 -16.33 -4.34
N LEU A 178 15.44 -16.30 -5.45
CA LEU A 178 15.74 -17.50 -6.22
C LEU A 178 16.92 -18.26 -5.61
N GLU A 179 17.97 -17.58 -5.17
CA GLU A 179 19.14 -18.25 -4.58
C GLU A 179 18.85 -18.82 -3.20
N GLU A 180 17.83 -18.40 -2.45
CA GLU A 180 17.44 -19.12 -1.22
C GLU A 180 16.87 -20.52 -1.50
N ASP A 181 16.35 -20.76 -2.70
CA ASP A 181 15.80 -22.05 -3.08
C ASP A 181 16.91 -23.07 -3.42
N SER A 182 16.94 -24.18 -2.67
CA SER A 182 17.96 -25.21 -2.82
C SER A 182 17.96 -25.90 -4.20
N THR A 183 16.80 -25.99 -4.85
CA THR A 183 16.65 -26.57 -6.19
C THR A 183 17.18 -25.62 -7.24
N PHE A 184 16.89 -24.32 -7.09
CA PHE A 184 17.44 -23.29 -7.96
C PHE A 184 18.97 -23.19 -7.83
N LYS A 185 19.53 -23.26 -6.62
CA LYS A 185 21.00 -23.30 -6.44
C LYS A 185 21.65 -24.40 -7.25
N ARG A 186 21.05 -25.60 -7.25
CA ARG A 186 21.55 -26.73 -8.05
C ARG A 186 21.43 -26.44 -9.55
N LEU A 187 20.28 -25.95 -10.00
CA LEU A 187 20.08 -25.59 -11.40
C LEU A 187 21.07 -24.51 -11.89
N ALA A 188 21.36 -23.52 -11.05
CA ALA A 188 22.32 -22.45 -11.34
C ALA A 188 23.77 -22.96 -11.45
N LEU A 189 24.12 -24.07 -10.78
CA LEU A 189 25.42 -24.73 -10.93
C LEU A 189 25.50 -25.56 -12.22
N GLU A 190 24.37 -26.06 -12.70
CA GLU A 190 24.28 -26.95 -13.87
C GLU A 190 24.15 -26.19 -15.20
N ASP A 191 23.47 -25.04 -15.22
CA ASP A 191 23.20 -24.26 -16.43
C ASP A 191 23.49 -22.76 -16.24
N LEU A 192 24.54 -22.27 -16.91
CA LEU A 192 24.94 -20.85 -16.89
C LEU A 192 23.87 -19.90 -17.47
N GLY A 193 22.88 -20.42 -18.19
CA GLY A 193 21.73 -19.69 -18.70
C GLY A 193 20.87 -19.05 -17.60
N TYR A 194 20.99 -19.48 -16.34
CA TYR A 194 20.26 -18.88 -15.22
C TYR A 194 20.53 -17.36 -15.08
N LYS A 195 21.75 -16.90 -15.39
CA LYS A 195 22.09 -15.46 -15.34
C LYS A 195 21.31 -14.67 -16.39
N ALA A 196 21.09 -15.26 -17.56
CA ALA A 196 20.29 -14.64 -18.61
C ALA A 196 18.82 -14.56 -18.19
N LEU A 197 18.28 -15.61 -17.55
CA LEU A 197 16.93 -15.61 -16.98
C LEU A 197 16.76 -14.51 -15.92
N VAL A 198 17.70 -14.37 -14.99
CA VAL A 198 17.67 -13.34 -13.94
C VAL A 198 17.72 -11.93 -14.55
N ASN A 199 18.61 -11.70 -15.52
CA ASN A 199 18.69 -10.40 -16.20
C ASN A 199 17.41 -10.08 -16.98
N GLU A 200 16.85 -11.07 -17.69
CA GLU A 200 15.58 -10.92 -18.41
C GLU A 200 14.44 -10.58 -17.43
N LEU A 201 14.37 -11.24 -16.27
CA LEU A 201 13.38 -10.93 -15.24
C LEU A 201 13.49 -9.48 -14.73
N ILE A 202 14.72 -9.01 -14.48
CA ILE A 202 14.99 -7.63 -14.03
C ILE A 202 14.62 -6.61 -15.11
N ASP A 203 14.91 -6.91 -16.38
CA ASP A 203 14.59 -6.03 -17.49
C ASP A 203 13.09 -5.91 -17.74
N VAL A 204 12.38 -7.05 -17.69
CA VAL A 204 10.93 -7.11 -17.90
C VAL A 204 10.14 -6.49 -16.73
N ALA A 205 10.72 -6.48 -15.53
CA ALA A 205 10.11 -5.89 -14.34
C ALA A 205 9.68 -4.43 -14.49
N ASN A 206 10.38 -3.66 -15.32
CA ASN A 206 10.18 -2.23 -15.52
C ASN A 206 10.02 -1.44 -14.20
N GLY A 207 10.81 -1.81 -13.18
CA GLY A 207 10.81 -1.19 -11.87
C GLY A 207 9.65 -1.57 -10.93
N VAL A 208 8.73 -2.46 -11.33
CA VAL A 208 7.53 -2.83 -10.56
C VAL A 208 7.82 -4.03 -9.65
N PHE A 209 8.18 -3.74 -8.39
CA PHE A 209 8.50 -4.77 -7.38
C PHE A 209 7.43 -5.86 -7.22
N LEU A 210 6.16 -5.47 -7.19
CA LEU A 210 5.07 -6.45 -7.05
C LEU A 210 5.01 -7.41 -8.23
N TRP A 211 5.26 -6.91 -9.44
CA TRP A 211 5.32 -7.75 -10.63
C TRP A 211 6.47 -8.76 -10.50
N VAL A 212 7.65 -8.31 -10.07
CA VAL A 212 8.82 -9.18 -9.84
C VAL A 212 8.52 -10.25 -8.80
N HIS A 213 7.86 -9.87 -7.71
CA HIS A 213 7.46 -10.81 -6.67
C HIS A 213 6.54 -11.91 -7.25
N LEU A 214 5.50 -11.53 -8.00
CA LEU A 214 4.57 -12.48 -8.62
C LEU A 214 5.26 -13.37 -9.68
N ALA A 215 6.09 -12.76 -10.53
CA ALA A 215 6.86 -13.48 -11.55
C ALA A 215 7.84 -14.48 -10.92
N SER A 216 8.57 -14.07 -9.87
CA SER A 216 9.50 -14.95 -9.14
C SER A 216 8.78 -16.17 -8.56
N ARG A 217 7.56 -16.00 -8.01
CA ARG A 217 6.75 -17.14 -7.54
C ARG A 217 6.36 -18.10 -8.66
N SER A 218 5.99 -17.56 -9.84
CA SER A 218 5.70 -18.39 -11.00
C SER A 218 6.92 -19.18 -11.46
N LEU A 219 8.11 -18.58 -11.41
CA LEU A 219 9.36 -19.28 -11.74
C LEU A 219 9.73 -20.33 -10.69
N LEU A 220 9.57 -20.03 -9.39
CA LEU A 220 9.78 -21.00 -8.30
C LEU A 220 8.86 -22.23 -8.42
N GLN A 221 7.64 -22.04 -8.90
CA GLN A 221 6.75 -23.16 -9.20
C GLN A 221 7.33 -24.03 -10.33
N GLY A 222 7.76 -23.44 -11.45
CA GLY A 222 8.41 -24.20 -12.52
C GLY A 222 9.68 -24.93 -12.07
N ILE A 223 10.49 -24.31 -11.20
CA ILE A 223 11.66 -24.95 -10.58
C ILE A 223 11.25 -26.17 -9.74
N THR A 224 10.16 -26.06 -8.98
CA THR A 224 9.59 -27.17 -8.22
C THR A 224 9.13 -28.30 -9.14
N ASP A 225 8.59 -27.95 -10.31
CA ASP A 225 8.12 -28.87 -11.35
C ASP A 225 9.27 -29.41 -12.24
N ALA A 226 10.53 -29.10 -11.90
CA ALA A 226 11.76 -29.50 -12.59
C ALA A 226 11.90 -28.98 -14.03
N ASP A 227 11.34 -27.80 -14.32
CA ASP A 227 11.50 -27.09 -15.58
C ASP A 227 12.98 -26.75 -15.86
N ARG A 228 13.38 -26.81 -17.14
CA ARG A 228 14.70 -26.34 -17.59
C ARG A 228 14.73 -24.81 -17.66
N ILE A 229 15.92 -24.21 -17.69
CA ILE A 229 16.07 -22.75 -17.87
C ILE A 229 15.31 -22.23 -19.09
N SER A 230 15.34 -22.96 -20.22
CA SER A 230 14.59 -22.58 -21.42
C SER A 230 13.07 -22.55 -21.22
N ASP A 231 12.54 -23.40 -20.35
CA ASP A 231 11.11 -23.46 -20.04
C ASP A 231 10.73 -22.31 -19.10
N LEU A 232 11.56 -22.03 -18.09
CA LEU A 232 11.41 -20.87 -17.22
C LEU A 232 11.46 -19.55 -18.00
N GLN A 233 12.35 -19.41 -19.00
CA GLN A 233 12.39 -18.24 -19.89
C GLN A 233 11.11 -18.11 -20.72
N ARG A 234 10.56 -19.23 -21.21
CA ARG A 234 9.28 -19.22 -21.95
C ARG A 234 8.13 -18.79 -21.05
N THR A 235 8.09 -19.29 -19.81
CA THR A 235 7.12 -18.88 -18.80
C THR A 235 7.24 -17.39 -18.54
N LEU A 236 8.45 -16.87 -18.29
CA LEU A 236 8.70 -15.45 -18.08
C LEU A 236 8.16 -14.58 -19.22
N ARG A 237 8.43 -14.95 -20.48
CA ARG A 237 7.95 -14.22 -21.67
C ARG A 237 6.43 -14.29 -21.88
N SER A 238 5.77 -15.27 -21.27
CA SER A 238 4.31 -15.42 -21.33
C SER A 238 3.58 -14.59 -20.26
N LEU A 239 4.30 -14.10 -19.24
CA LEU A 239 3.72 -13.32 -18.17
C LEU A 239 3.29 -11.94 -18.69
N PRO A 240 2.06 -11.48 -18.40
CA PRO A 240 1.62 -10.14 -18.73
C PRO A 240 2.49 -9.08 -18.06
N LEU A 241 2.81 -7.96 -18.74
CA LEU A 241 3.67 -6.90 -18.19
C LEU A 241 2.97 -6.01 -17.16
N GLU A 242 1.65 -5.84 -17.30
CA GLU A 242 0.85 -5.00 -16.41
C GLU A 242 0.26 -5.81 -15.25
N LEU A 243 0.09 -5.18 -14.09
CA LEU A 243 -0.45 -5.85 -12.89
C LEU A 243 -1.86 -6.40 -13.10
N ASP A 244 -2.74 -5.67 -13.81
CA ASP A 244 -4.10 -6.13 -14.11
C ASP A 244 -4.08 -7.41 -14.96
N GLY A 245 -3.19 -7.44 -15.96
CA GLY A 245 -2.94 -8.63 -16.76
C GLY A 245 -2.40 -9.78 -15.90
N MET A 246 -1.45 -9.49 -15.00
CA MET A 246 -0.90 -10.48 -14.07
C MET A 246 -1.96 -11.06 -13.13
N TYR A 247 -2.85 -10.23 -12.58
CA TYR A 247 -3.95 -10.72 -11.74
C TYR A 247 -4.90 -11.62 -12.52
N ARG A 248 -5.30 -11.21 -13.73
CA ARG A 248 -6.13 -12.04 -14.60
C ARG A 248 -5.47 -13.38 -14.93
N TYR A 249 -4.17 -13.35 -15.25
CA TYR A 249 -3.38 -14.55 -15.50
C TYR A 249 -3.38 -15.47 -14.26
N ILE A 250 -3.02 -14.94 -13.09
CA ILE A 250 -2.96 -15.73 -11.84
C ILE A 250 -4.33 -16.34 -11.52
N LEU A 251 -5.40 -15.56 -11.59
CA LEU A 251 -6.76 -16.06 -11.36
C LEU A 251 -7.14 -17.17 -12.35
N GLY A 252 -6.73 -17.06 -13.61
CA GLY A 252 -6.92 -18.10 -14.63
C GLY A 252 -6.12 -19.39 -14.39
N THR A 253 -5.03 -19.35 -13.63
CA THR A 253 -4.22 -20.53 -13.27
C THR A 253 -4.73 -21.29 -12.03
N ILE A 254 -5.78 -20.78 -11.38
CA ILE A 254 -6.42 -21.45 -10.25
C ILE A 254 -7.18 -22.67 -10.77
N ASP A 255 -6.84 -23.84 -10.22
CA ASP A 255 -7.51 -25.11 -10.54
C ASP A 255 -9.02 -24.97 -10.31
N LEU A 256 -9.82 -25.51 -11.25
CA LEU A 256 -11.29 -25.47 -11.23
C LEU A 256 -11.87 -25.86 -9.87
N LYS A 257 -11.26 -26.83 -9.17
CA LYS A 257 -11.74 -27.26 -7.83
C LYS A 257 -11.57 -26.21 -6.74
N TYR A 258 -10.68 -25.24 -6.91
CA TYR A 258 -10.40 -24.18 -5.93
C TYR A 258 -11.03 -22.83 -6.29
N GLN A 259 -11.52 -22.63 -7.52
CA GLN A 259 -11.99 -21.32 -8.00
C GLN A 259 -13.10 -20.72 -7.13
N ARG A 260 -14.10 -21.50 -6.73
CA ARG A 260 -15.18 -21.02 -5.86
C ARG A 260 -14.64 -20.54 -4.52
N SER A 261 -13.83 -21.37 -3.88
CA SER A 261 -13.25 -21.05 -2.58
C SER A 261 -12.34 -19.81 -2.69
N ALA A 262 -11.49 -19.75 -3.72
CA ALA A 262 -10.62 -18.60 -3.99
C ALA A 262 -11.43 -17.30 -4.19
N ALA A 263 -12.51 -17.35 -4.98
CA ALA A 263 -13.39 -16.20 -5.21
C ALA A 263 -14.01 -15.70 -3.89
N ILE A 264 -14.51 -16.60 -3.05
CA ILE A 264 -15.04 -16.24 -1.73
C ILE A 264 -13.94 -15.62 -0.87
N MET A 265 -12.74 -16.20 -0.84
CA MET A 265 -11.66 -15.66 -0.01
C MET A 265 -11.27 -14.25 -0.44
N LEU A 266 -11.08 -14.05 -1.75
CA LEU A 266 -10.65 -12.79 -2.33
C LEU A 266 -11.72 -11.70 -2.18
N LEU A 267 -12.99 -12.03 -2.40
CA LEU A 267 -14.11 -11.09 -2.24
C LEU A 267 -14.35 -10.73 -0.77
N ALA A 268 -14.26 -11.70 0.15
CA ALA A 268 -14.34 -11.41 1.57
C ALA A 268 -13.23 -10.43 1.97
N MET A 269 -11.98 -10.74 1.60
CA MET A 269 -10.82 -9.91 1.93
C MET A 269 -10.84 -8.54 1.25
N SER A 270 -11.45 -8.39 0.08
CA SER A 270 -11.59 -7.08 -0.55
C SER A 270 -12.57 -6.18 0.21
N ARG A 271 -13.61 -6.74 0.84
CA ARG A 271 -14.63 -5.97 1.57
C ARG A 271 -14.27 -5.64 3.02
N ILE A 272 -13.28 -6.33 3.59
CA ILE A 272 -12.85 -6.10 4.98
C ILE A 272 -11.95 -4.86 5.05
N SER A 273 -12.18 -4.00 6.04
CA SER A 273 -11.33 -2.84 6.31
C SER A 273 -9.98 -3.27 6.86
N PRO A 274 -8.85 -2.64 6.44
CA PRO A 274 -7.52 -2.96 6.93
C PRO A 274 -7.38 -2.85 8.46
N GLU A 275 -8.22 -2.01 9.08
CA GLU A 275 -8.18 -1.68 10.51
C GLU A 275 -8.95 -2.69 11.39
N GLN A 276 -9.71 -3.62 10.81
CA GLN A 276 -10.43 -4.62 11.58
C GLN A 276 -9.67 -5.95 11.57
N PRO A 277 -9.26 -6.48 12.74
CA PRO A 277 -8.63 -7.78 12.82
C PRO A 277 -9.62 -8.83 12.32
N SER A 278 -9.21 -9.56 11.29
CA SER A 278 -10.01 -10.64 10.73
C SER A 278 -9.99 -11.85 11.67
N GLU A 279 -11.08 -12.08 12.40
CA GLU A 279 -11.37 -13.36 13.08
C GLU A 279 -11.70 -14.50 12.08
N LEU A 280 -11.14 -14.42 10.86
CA LEU A 280 -11.52 -15.20 9.69
C LEU A 280 -10.92 -16.61 9.55
N PRO A 281 -10.06 -17.16 10.44
CA PRO A 281 -9.61 -18.54 10.24
C PRO A 281 -10.75 -19.55 10.12
N VAL A 282 -11.91 -19.27 10.71
CA VAL A 282 -13.10 -20.13 10.64
C VAL A 282 -13.91 -19.90 9.34
N PHE A 283 -13.93 -18.68 8.79
CA PHE A 283 -14.73 -18.34 7.62
C PHE A 283 -14.21 -19.00 6.34
N PHE A 284 -12.89 -19.12 6.19
CA PHE A 284 -12.27 -19.75 5.02
C PHE A 284 -12.40 -21.28 4.97
N TYR A 285 -12.83 -21.89 6.07
CA TYR A 285 -13.13 -23.32 6.16
C TYR A 285 -14.63 -23.61 6.02
N GLY A 286 -15.51 -22.60 6.14
CA GLY A 286 -16.96 -22.79 6.12
C GLY A 286 -17.56 -23.23 4.77
N ASP A 287 -16.87 -22.99 3.64
CA ASP A 287 -17.31 -23.40 2.29
C ASP A 287 -16.83 -24.81 1.90
N ASP A 288 -16.10 -25.49 2.77
CA ASP A 288 -15.73 -26.89 2.58
C ASP A 288 -16.80 -27.77 3.24
N GLN A 289 -17.56 -28.53 2.44
CA GLN A 289 -18.69 -29.35 2.91
C GLN A 289 -18.30 -30.24 4.10
N GLU A 290 -17.05 -30.72 4.12
CA GLU A 290 -16.46 -31.51 5.21
C GLU A 290 -16.37 -30.71 6.52
N TYR A 291 -16.00 -29.44 6.46
CA TYR A 291 -15.88 -28.55 7.61
C TYR A 291 -17.22 -27.95 8.05
N THR A 292 -18.15 -27.68 7.12
CA THR A 292 -19.53 -27.31 7.48
C THR A 292 -20.21 -28.45 8.25
N ASP A 293 -19.94 -29.70 7.86
CA ASP A 293 -20.37 -30.89 8.58
C ASP A 293 -19.69 -31.04 9.94
N ILE A 294 -18.39 -30.76 10.06
CA ILE A 294 -17.67 -30.74 11.35
C ILE A 294 -18.23 -29.66 12.28
N MET A 295 -18.45 -28.45 11.77
CA MET A 295 -19.00 -27.29 12.51
C MET A 295 -20.43 -27.54 12.99
N SER A 296 -21.23 -28.27 12.21
CA SER A 296 -22.62 -28.57 12.56
C SER A 296 -22.78 -29.79 13.47
N LYS A 297 -21.82 -30.73 13.47
CA LYS A 297 -21.93 -32.01 14.21
C LYS A 297 -21.08 -32.07 15.49
N HIS A 298 -20.03 -31.25 15.63
CA HIS A 298 -19.11 -31.30 16.77
C HIS A 298 -18.88 -29.95 17.45
N LYS A 299 -18.68 -29.96 18.78
CA LYS A 299 -18.12 -28.81 19.50
C LYS A 299 -16.68 -28.64 19.04
N PHE A 300 -16.41 -27.58 18.30
CA PHE A 300 -15.08 -27.26 17.79
C PHE A 300 -14.07 -27.13 18.95
N THR A 301 -13.03 -27.97 18.98
CA THR A 301 -12.05 -27.94 20.07
C THR A 301 -10.90 -26.99 19.78
N LEU A 302 -10.13 -26.62 20.81
CA LEU A 302 -8.90 -25.83 20.63
C LEU A 302 -7.85 -26.57 19.78
N GLN A 303 -7.86 -27.90 19.77
CA GLN A 303 -6.96 -28.69 18.94
C GLN A 303 -7.37 -28.63 17.46
N ASP A 304 -8.66 -28.59 17.16
CA ASP A 304 -9.17 -28.44 15.79
C ASP A 304 -8.78 -27.07 15.22
N LEU A 305 -8.91 -26.00 16.01
CA LEU A 305 -8.47 -24.66 15.60
C LEU A 305 -6.95 -24.59 15.37
N ALA A 306 -6.15 -25.26 16.21
CA ALA A 306 -4.70 -25.30 16.03
C ALA A 306 -4.31 -26.00 14.72
N ARG A 307 -5.00 -27.11 14.37
CA ARG A 307 -4.80 -27.82 13.10
C ARG A 307 -5.18 -26.95 11.90
N VAL A 308 -6.34 -26.31 11.96
CA VAL A 308 -6.82 -25.34 10.96
C VAL A 308 -5.80 -24.21 10.74
N ASN A 309 -5.22 -23.69 11.82
CA ASN A 309 -4.21 -22.64 11.73
C ASN A 309 -2.92 -23.13 11.05
N GLN A 310 -2.47 -24.35 11.37
CA GLN A 310 -1.27 -24.96 10.76
C GLN A 310 -1.42 -25.24 9.26
N SER A 311 -2.63 -25.53 8.77
CA SER A 311 -2.89 -25.74 7.34
C SER A 311 -3.26 -24.46 6.59
N MET A 312 -3.56 -23.36 7.30
CA MET A 312 -4.07 -22.12 6.70
C MET A 312 -3.17 -21.55 5.61
N SER A 313 -1.88 -21.36 5.89
CA SER A 313 -0.93 -20.77 4.93
C SER A 313 -0.85 -21.59 3.64
N ARG A 314 -0.81 -22.92 3.75
CA ARG A 314 -0.79 -23.83 2.60
C ARG A 314 -2.10 -23.77 1.81
N ARG A 315 -3.25 -23.73 2.49
CA ARG A 315 -4.57 -23.66 1.84
C ARG A 315 -4.77 -22.33 1.12
N VAL A 316 -4.49 -21.21 1.79
CA VAL A 316 -4.56 -19.87 1.20
C VAL A 316 -3.65 -19.78 -0.03
N ASN A 317 -2.43 -20.30 0.05
CA ASN A 317 -1.51 -20.32 -1.10
C ASN A 317 -2.04 -21.21 -2.25
N ALA A 318 -2.56 -22.40 -1.96
CA ALA A 318 -3.09 -23.30 -2.98
C ALA A 318 -4.33 -22.74 -3.69
N HIS A 319 -5.20 -22.03 -2.97
CA HIS A 319 -6.44 -21.49 -3.51
C HIS A 319 -6.24 -20.13 -4.19
N CYS A 320 -5.44 -19.25 -3.59
CA CYS A 320 -5.32 -17.85 -4.03
C CYS A 320 -3.99 -17.54 -4.74
N ARG A 321 -3.10 -18.52 -4.91
CA ARG A 321 -1.84 -18.41 -5.68
C ARG A 321 -0.95 -17.22 -5.28
N GLY A 322 -0.96 -16.86 -3.99
CA GLY A 322 -0.18 -15.73 -3.45
C GLY A 322 -0.85 -14.36 -3.55
N LEU A 323 -2.10 -14.27 -4.03
CA LEU A 323 -2.87 -13.02 -3.95
C LEU A 323 -3.29 -12.69 -2.51
N LEU A 324 -3.39 -13.70 -1.65
CA LEU A 324 -3.57 -13.59 -0.21
C LEU A 324 -2.36 -14.16 0.53
N GLU A 325 -2.04 -13.57 1.67
CA GLU A 325 -0.95 -13.97 2.56
C GLU A 325 -1.47 -14.23 3.98
N VAL A 326 -0.80 -15.15 4.66
CA VAL A 326 -1.02 -15.43 6.08
C VAL A 326 0.15 -14.84 6.87
N ARG A 327 -0.14 -13.90 7.77
CA ARG A 327 0.84 -13.27 8.65
C ARG A 327 0.59 -13.66 10.10
N SER A 328 1.66 -13.76 10.86
CA SER A 328 1.61 -13.95 12.31
C SER A 328 2.16 -12.71 12.98
N ASP A 329 1.28 -11.86 13.49
CA ASP A 329 1.68 -10.66 14.22
C ASP A 329 1.89 -11.01 15.70
N PRO A 330 3.04 -10.65 16.33
CA PRO A 330 3.18 -10.76 17.76
C PRO A 330 2.15 -9.85 18.43
N VAL A 331 1.23 -10.42 19.20
CA VAL A 331 0.19 -9.65 19.90
C VAL A 331 0.85 -8.96 21.11
N GLU A 332 1.23 -7.69 20.96
CA GLU A 332 1.67 -6.86 22.08
C GLU A 332 0.52 -6.69 23.09
N GLY A 333 0.77 -7.01 24.37
CA GLY A 333 -0.18 -6.77 25.46
C GLY A 333 -1.12 -7.91 25.86
N MET A 334 -0.95 -9.14 25.33
CA MET A 334 -1.70 -10.30 25.84
C MET A 334 -1.28 -10.66 27.27
N PRO A 335 -2.22 -11.00 28.18
CA PRO A 335 -1.87 -11.53 29.50
C PRO A 335 -1.05 -12.81 29.34
N THR A 336 -0.03 -12.99 30.19
CA THR A 336 0.98 -14.08 30.20
C THR A 336 0.43 -15.52 30.35
N ARG A 337 -0.89 -15.73 30.21
CA ARG A 337 -1.58 -17.01 30.39
C ARG A 337 -2.58 -17.35 29.27
N VAL A 338 -2.27 -17.02 28.02
CA VAL A 338 -3.01 -17.61 26.88
C VAL A 338 -2.38 -18.97 26.54
N PRO A 339 -3.15 -20.08 26.52
CA PRO A 339 -2.65 -21.37 26.07
C PRO A 339 -1.99 -21.26 24.68
N ALA A 340 -0.84 -21.92 24.47
CA ALA A 340 -0.09 -21.85 23.21
C ALA A 340 -0.93 -22.08 21.93
N PRO A 341 -1.93 -22.99 21.91
CA PRO A 341 -2.83 -23.14 20.76
C PRO A 341 -3.63 -21.87 20.44
N LEU A 342 -4.10 -21.16 21.47
CA LEU A 342 -4.89 -19.93 21.34
C LEU A 342 -4.03 -18.75 20.89
N LEU A 343 -2.77 -18.69 21.34
CA LEU A 343 -1.83 -17.63 20.95
C LEU A 343 -1.60 -17.61 19.43
N GLY A 344 -1.44 -18.79 18.82
CA GLY A 344 -1.29 -18.94 17.37
C GLY A 344 -2.54 -18.52 16.60
N ILE A 345 -3.73 -18.83 17.11
CA ILE A 345 -5.01 -18.49 16.48
C ILE A 345 -5.24 -16.97 16.51
N THR A 346 -4.95 -16.31 17.64
CA THR A 346 -5.16 -14.86 17.80
C THR A 346 -4.10 -14.00 17.10
N SER A 347 -2.93 -14.56 16.81
CA SER A 347 -1.83 -13.88 16.12
C SER A 347 -1.86 -14.06 14.60
N THR A 348 -2.57 -15.07 14.09
CA THR A 348 -2.58 -15.38 12.66
C THR A 348 -3.68 -14.60 11.95
N ARG A 349 -3.32 -13.87 10.90
CA ARG A 349 -4.21 -13.05 10.08
C ARG A 349 -4.05 -13.37 8.62
N VAL A 350 -5.17 -13.40 7.90
CA VAL A 350 -5.16 -13.45 6.43
C VAL A 350 -5.35 -12.03 5.92
N GLN A 351 -4.52 -11.63 4.97
CA GLN A 351 -4.60 -10.32 4.32
C GLN A 351 -4.34 -10.44 2.82
N VAL A 352 -4.72 -9.41 2.06
CA VAL A 352 -4.26 -9.29 0.66
C VAL A 352 -2.74 -9.11 0.64
N SER A 353 -2.06 -9.78 -0.30
CA SER A 353 -0.60 -9.67 -0.48
C SER A 353 -0.17 -8.23 -0.78
N HIS A 354 -1.00 -7.50 -1.51
CA HIS A 354 -0.79 -6.10 -1.83
C HIS A 354 -2.11 -5.36 -2.01
N ARG A 355 -2.12 -4.05 -1.70
CA ARG A 355 -3.32 -3.20 -1.78
C ARG A 355 -3.96 -3.18 -3.17
N THR A 356 -3.15 -3.21 -4.23
CA THR A 356 -3.60 -3.20 -5.63
C THR A 356 -4.40 -4.45 -6.02
N VAL A 357 -4.25 -5.56 -5.29
CA VAL A 357 -5.12 -6.74 -5.47
C VAL A 357 -6.56 -6.40 -5.08
N LYS A 358 -6.73 -5.70 -3.96
CA LYS A 358 -8.05 -5.24 -3.50
C LYS A 358 -8.64 -4.22 -4.47
N GLU A 359 -7.83 -3.29 -4.97
CA GLU A 359 -8.25 -2.31 -5.99
C GLU A 359 -8.72 -2.99 -7.27
N TYR A 360 -7.95 -3.95 -7.80
CA TYR A 360 -8.32 -4.72 -8.99
C TYR A 360 -9.68 -5.42 -8.82
N LEU A 361 -9.88 -6.09 -7.67
CA LEU A 361 -11.14 -6.78 -7.34
C LEU A 361 -12.33 -5.82 -7.15
N MET A 362 -12.08 -4.55 -6.85
CA MET A 362 -13.13 -3.51 -6.74
C MET A 362 -13.44 -2.83 -8.07
N MET A 363 -12.51 -2.82 -9.02
CA MET A 363 -12.69 -2.21 -10.34
C MET A 363 -13.40 -3.14 -11.33
N THR A 364 -13.27 -4.46 -11.18
CA THR A 364 -13.97 -5.45 -11.99
C THR A 364 -15.39 -5.66 -11.45
N GLU A 365 -16.36 -4.90 -11.97
CA GLU A 365 -17.78 -5.24 -11.89
C GLU A 365 -18.18 -6.26 -12.98
#